data_AF-A0A9D2WNF6-F1
#
_entry.id   AF-A0A9D2WNF6-F1
#
_cell.length_a   1.000
_cell.length_b   1.000
_cell.length_c   1.000
_cell.angle_alpha   90.00
_cell.angle_beta   90.00
_cell.angle_gamma   90.00
#
_symmetry.space_group_name_H-M   'P 1'
#
loop_
_entity.id
_entity.type
_entity.pdbx_description
1 polymer ?
#
loop_
_entity_poly.entity_id
_entity_poly.type
_entity_poly.pdbx_seq_one_letter_code
_entity_poly.pdbx_strand_id
1 'polypeptide(L)'
;MKNLHDANKNGAWFSEDGMYRVAEVLLAHHHENPVDYTLKYGISSQENQPAEAKQAQQQLAPVSSVTIEDTPIYRELREYRLIKSREEGIKPYYIYNNAQLEQIIALMPETSAELRQIKGFAETKCHKYGEARINIVQKYKEDVMI
;
A
#
# COMPACT_ATOMS: atom_id res chain seq x y z
N MET A 1 18.91 -16.65 27.49
CA MET A 1 17.48 -16.45 27.16
C MET A 1 16.76 -17.74 27.49
N LYS A 2 15.71 -17.71 28.33
CA LYS A 2 14.94 -18.93 28.62
C LYS A 2 14.13 -19.30 27.38
N ASN A 3 14.38 -20.47 26.81
CA ASN A 3 13.65 -20.98 25.65
C ASN A 3 12.18 -21.20 26.02
N LEU A 4 11.31 -20.49 25.32
CA LEU A 4 9.85 -20.50 25.51
C LEU A 4 9.20 -21.80 24.98
N HIS A 5 9.97 -22.71 24.38
CA HIS A 5 9.47 -23.90 23.68
C HIS A 5 9.49 -25.20 24.52
N ASP A 6 10.09 -25.21 25.71
CA ASP A 6 10.32 -26.47 26.43
C ASP A 6 9.20 -26.84 27.42
N ALA A 7 8.11 -26.07 27.50
CA ALA A 7 7.09 -26.21 28.56
C ALA A 7 5.71 -26.69 28.08
N ASN A 8 5.60 -27.41 26.96
CA ASN A 8 4.28 -27.87 26.52
C ASN A 8 4.28 -29.26 25.88
N LYS A 9 3.89 -30.25 26.68
CA LYS A 9 3.73 -31.65 26.23
C LYS A 9 2.41 -31.93 25.49
N ASN A 10 1.51 -30.94 25.35
CA ASN A 10 0.15 -31.15 24.80
C ASN A 10 -0.15 -30.33 23.54
N GLY A 11 0.84 -29.68 22.91
CA GLY A 11 0.68 -28.98 21.63
C GLY A 11 -0.16 -27.69 21.64
N ALA A 12 -0.78 -27.32 22.76
CA ALA A 12 -1.59 -26.10 22.89
C ALA A 12 -0.73 -24.88 23.28
N TRP A 13 -0.56 -23.90 22.37
CA TRP A 13 0.29 -22.70 22.56
C TRP A 13 -0.04 -21.88 23.82
N PHE A 14 -1.23 -22.03 24.42
CA PHE A 14 -1.64 -21.43 25.69
C PHE A 14 -2.34 -22.46 26.60
N SER A 15 -2.23 -22.27 27.92
CA SER A 15 -3.10 -22.96 28.88
C SER A 15 -4.54 -22.48 28.77
N GLU A 16 -5.49 -23.34 29.13
CA GLU A 16 -6.92 -23.01 29.15
C GLU A 16 -7.20 -21.78 30.04
N ASP A 17 -6.59 -21.74 31.23
CA ASP A 17 -6.62 -20.59 32.14
C ASP A 17 -6.10 -19.29 31.47
N GLY A 18 -4.99 -19.38 30.73
CA GLY A 18 -4.44 -18.23 30.01
C GLY A 18 -5.39 -17.72 28.92
N MET A 19 -6.12 -18.63 28.28
CA MET A 19 -7.13 -18.29 27.28
C MET A 19 -8.31 -17.53 27.90
N TYR A 20 -8.82 -17.99 29.05
CA TYR A 20 -9.90 -17.30 29.77
C TYR A 20 -9.49 -15.92 30.26
N ARG A 21 -8.27 -15.76 30.78
CA ARG A 21 -7.76 -14.46 31.22
C ARG A 21 -7.67 -13.44 30.07
N VAL A 22 -7.28 -13.88 28.88
CA VAL A 22 -7.30 -13.03 27.67
C VAL A 22 -8.74 -12.68 27.30
N ALA A 23 -9.66 -13.64 27.36
CA ALA A 23 -11.07 -13.39 27.07
C ALA A 23 -11.71 -12.38 28.04
N GLU A 24 -11.43 -12.47 29.35
CA GLU A 24 -11.90 -11.50 30.35
C GLU A 24 -11.41 -10.09 30.04
N VAL A 25 -10.12 -9.93 29.69
CA VAL A 25 -9.55 -8.63 29.32
C VAL A 25 -10.21 -8.06 28.06
N LEU A 26 -10.41 -8.91 27.04
CA LEU A 26 -11.09 -8.48 25.82
C LEU A 26 -12.54 -8.07 26.07
N LEU A 27 -13.27 -8.80 26.92
CA LEU A 27 -14.64 -8.47 27.31
C LEU A 27 -14.70 -7.17 28.12
N ALA A 28 -13.75 -6.97 29.05
CA ALA A 28 -13.71 -5.77 29.89
C ALA A 28 -13.40 -4.48 29.11
N HIS A 29 -12.70 -4.59 27.97
CA HIS A 29 -12.26 -3.43 27.17
C HIS A 29 -12.94 -3.33 25.81
N HIS A 30 -13.86 -4.25 25.48
CA HIS A 30 -14.64 -4.19 24.25
C HIS A 30 -15.67 -3.06 24.32
N HIS A 31 -15.67 -2.23 23.29
CA HIS A 31 -16.73 -1.27 23.00
C HIS A 31 -17.14 -1.48 21.55
N GLU A 32 -18.42 -1.22 21.24
CA GLU A 32 -18.88 -1.22 19.86
C GLU A 32 -18.08 -0.20 19.05
N ASN A 33 -17.61 -0.61 17.87
CA ASN A 33 -16.97 0.28 16.91
C ASN A 33 -17.96 0.57 15.77
N PRO A 34 -18.74 1.66 15.86
CA PRO A 34 -19.71 2.03 14.83
C PRO A 34 -18.97 2.64 13.63
N VAL A 35 -18.21 1.83 12.89
CA VAL A 35 -17.69 2.27 11.61
C VAL A 35 -18.80 2.17 10.59
N ASP A 36 -19.30 3.33 10.15
CA ASP A 36 -20.24 3.41 9.05
C ASP A 36 -19.50 3.17 7.72
N TYR A 37 -19.53 1.92 7.27
CA TYR A 37 -18.93 1.50 6.02
C TYR A 37 -19.72 1.96 4.78
N THR A 38 -20.96 2.45 4.94
CA THR A 38 -21.76 2.96 3.82
C THR A 38 -21.09 4.18 3.19
N LEU A 39 -20.49 5.04 4.01
CA LEU A 39 -19.77 6.24 3.56
C LEU A 39 -18.42 5.93 2.94
N LYS A 40 -17.71 4.91 3.45
CA LYS A 40 -16.39 4.52 2.95
C LYS A 40 -16.47 3.86 1.57
N TYR A 41 -17.53 3.10 1.31
CA TYR A 41 -17.68 2.31 0.08
C TYR A 41 -18.86 2.74 -0.79
N GLY A 42 -19.57 3.81 -0.43
CA GLY A 42 -20.72 4.31 -1.19
C GLY A 42 -21.86 3.29 -1.29
N ILE A 43 -22.02 2.42 -0.29
CA ILE A 43 -23.08 1.39 -0.28
C ILE A 43 -24.36 2.06 0.19
N SER A 44 -25.16 2.58 -0.74
CA SER A 44 -26.54 2.96 -0.44
C SER A 44 -27.32 1.70 -0.09
N SER A 45 -27.89 1.65 1.11
CA SER A 45 -28.85 0.64 1.53
C SER A 45 -30.12 0.75 0.68
N GLN A 46 -30.09 0.19 -0.53
CA GLN A 46 -31.31 -0.24 -1.21
C GLN A 46 -31.33 -1.76 -1.12
N GLU A 47 -32.36 -2.24 -0.44
CA GLU A 47 -32.63 -3.63 -0.11
C GLU A 47 -32.46 -4.56 -1.32
N ASN A 48 -31.74 -5.65 -1.12
CA ASN A 48 -31.66 -6.77 -2.05
C ASN A 48 -33.06 -7.39 -2.24
N GLN A 49 -33.65 -7.23 -3.43
CA GLN A 49 -34.41 -8.30 -4.06
C GLN A 49 -33.49 -9.04 -5.06
N PRO A 50 -33.53 -10.37 -5.14
CA PRO A 50 -32.60 -11.14 -5.96
C PRO A 50 -33.11 -11.17 -7.40
N ALA A 51 -32.44 -10.45 -8.32
CA ALA A 51 -32.69 -10.63 -9.74
C ALA A 51 -31.46 -10.27 -10.59
N GLU A 52 -30.86 -11.34 -11.13
CA GLU A 52 -30.24 -11.44 -12.46
C GLU A 52 -28.98 -10.62 -12.77
N ALA A 53 -27.93 -11.39 -13.10
CA ALA A 53 -26.70 -10.94 -13.72
C ALA A 53 -26.98 -10.03 -14.93
N LYS A 54 -26.57 -8.76 -14.83
CA LYS A 54 -26.37 -7.90 -16.00
C LYS A 54 -25.00 -7.25 -15.95
N GLN A 55 -24.22 -7.65 -16.96
CA GLN A 55 -23.00 -7.02 -17.41
C GLN A 55 -23.20 -5.50 -17.48
N ALA A 56 -22.46 -4.75 -16.68
CA ALA A 56 -22.35 -3.30 -16.87
C ALA A 56 -21.12 -3.04 -17.73
N GLN A 57 -21.35 -3.01 -19.04
CA GLN A 57 -20.46 -2.37 -20.00
C GLN A 57 -20.25 -0.92 -19.57
N GLN A 58 -19.04 -0.59 -19.13
CA GLN A 58 -18.59 0.81 -19.09
C GLN A 58 -18.10 1.17 -20.49
N GLN A 59 -18.98 1.78 -21.28
CA GLN A 59 -18.58 2.64 -22.37
C GLN A 59 -18.90 4.08 -21.97
N LEU A 60 -17.85 4.87 -21.76
CA LEU A 60 -17.86 6.30 -22.01
C LEU A 60 -16.68 6.65 -22.93
N ALA A 61 -16.97 7.57 -23.84
CA ALA A 61 -16.32 7.91 -25.10
C ALA A 61 -14.86 8.43 -25.01
N PRO A 62 -14.14 8.55 -26.14
CA PRO A 62 -12.70 8.70 -26.17
C PRO A 62 -12.31 10.16 -25.93
N VAL A 63 -11.86 10.45 -24.72
CA VAL A 63 -10.97 11.58 -24.46
C VAL A 63 -9.55 11.06 -24.59
N SER A 64 -8.80 11.60 -25.53
CA SER A 64 -7.34 11.48 -25.60
C SER A 64 -6.70 12.16 -24.39
N SER A 65 -6.96 11.64 -23.20
CA SER A 65 -6.26 11.98 -21.97
C SER A 65 -5.14 10.98 -21.82
N VAL A 66 -3.91 11.40 -22.09
CA VAL A 66 -2.73 10.62 -21.70
C VAL A 66 -2.85 10.35 -20.20
N THR A 67 -3.07 9.09 -19.83
CA THR A 67 -3.11 8.73 -18.42
C THR A 67 -1.70 8.83 -17.86
N ILE A 68 -1.54 9.24 -16.61
CA ILE A 68 -0.21 9.35 -15.98
C ILE A 68 0.53 8.00 -16.06
N GLU A 69 -0.20 6.89 -16.04
CA GLU A 69 0.32 5.53 -16.17
C GLU A 69 1.00 5.25 -17.51
N ASP A 70 0.61 5.98 -18.57
CA ASP A 70 1.20 5.89 -19.90
C ASP A 70 2.47 6.70 -20.06
N THR A 71 2.80 7.56 -19.09
CA THR A 71 4.01 8.37 -19.17
C THR A 71 5.28 7.51 -19.06
N PRO A 72 6.35 7.84 -19.80
CA PRO A 72 7.61 7.11 -19.74
C PRO A 72 8.19 7.01 -18.32
N ILE A 73 8.15 8.11 -17.56
CA ILE A 73 8.63 8.16 -16.16
C ILE A 73 7.84 7.20 -15.25
N TYR A 74 6.52 7.09 -15.43
CA TYR A 74 5.71 6.16 -14.65
C TYR A 74 6.12 4.72 -14.92
N ARG A 75 6.32 4.37 -16.20
CA ARG A 75 6.72 3.03 -16.61
C ARG A 75 8.09 2.66 -16.06
N GLU A 76 9.06 3.58 -16.11
CA GLU A 76 10.41 3.35 -15.60
C GLU A 76 10.45 3.23 -14.07
N LEU A 77 9.72 4.08 -13.34
CA LEU A 77 9.57 3.94 -11.88
C LEU A 77 8.91 2.62 -11.52
N ARG A 78 7.85 2.23 -12.23
CA ARG A 78 7.15 0.95 -12.01
C ARG A 78 8.08 -0.24 -12.26
N GLU A 79 8.89 -0.19 -13.31
CA GLU A 79 9.88 -1.23 -13.63
C GLU A 79 10.98 -1.31 -12.56
N TYR A 80 11.55 -0.17 -12.15
CA TYR A 80 12.50 -0.09 -11.05
C TYR A 80 11.94 -0.75 -9.78
N ARG A 81 10.68 -0.46 -9.44
CA ARG A 81 10.00 -1.07 -8.29
C ARG A 81 9.94 -2.59 -8.41
N LEU A 82 9.63 -3.11 -9.59
CA LEU A 82 9.56 -4.56 -9.84
C LEU A 82 10.92 -5.23 -9.73
N ILE A 83 11.95 -4.65 -10.35
CA ILE A 83 13.33 -5.18 -10.31
C ILE A 83 13.79 -5.23 -8.85
N LYS A 84 13.66 -4.12 -8.15
CA LYS A 84 14.14 -4.02 -6.77
C LYS A 84 13.39 -4.96 -5.82
N SER A 85 12.10 -5.22 -6.08
CA SER A 85 11.33 -6.14 -5.24
C SER A 85 11.77 -7.58 -5.43
N ARG A 86 12.15 -7.96 -6.66
CA ARG A 86 12.70 -9.27 -6.98
C ARG A 86 14.07 -9.48 -6.35
N GLU A 87 14.95 -8.47 -6.42
CA GLU A 87 16.26 -8.52 -5.76
C GLU A 87 16.15 -8.77 -4.25
N GLU A 88 15.16 -8.16 -3.60
CA GLU A 88 14.99 -8.26 -2.16
C GLU A 88 14.01 -9.36 -1.70
N GLY A 89 13.40 -10.09 -2.63
CA GLY A 89 12.42 -11.13 -2.32
C GLY A 89 11.13 -10.62 -1.64
N ILE A 90 10.77 -9.34 -1.84
CA ILE A 90 9.60 -8.70 -1.25
C ILE A 90 8.56 -8.35 -2.32
N LYS A 91 7.31 -8.13 -1.91
CA LYS A 91 6.27 -7.67 -2.85
C LYS A 91 6.54 -6.22 -3.30
N PRO A 92 6.29 -5.84 -4.57
CA PRO A 92 6.59 -4.51 -5.10
C PRO A 92 6.07 -3.33 -4.25
N TYR A 93 4.86 -3.45 -3.74
CA TYR A 93 4.22 -2.39 -2.95
C TYR A 93 4.92 -2.11 -1.61
N TYR A 94 5.76 -3.02 -1.09
CA TYR A 94 6.55 -2.77 0.12
C TYR A 94 7.65 -1.72 -0.11
N ILE A 95 8.14 -1.59 -1.33
CA ILE A 95 9.12 -0.56 -1.69
C ILE A 95 8.40 0.79 -1.72
N TYR A 96 7.32 0.90 -2.49
CA TYR A 96 6.35 2.00 -2.46
C TYR A 96 5.04 1.64 -3.20
N ASN A 97 3.93 2.25 -2.81
CA ASN A 97 2.61 2.05 -3.44
C ASN A 97 2.39 2.98 -4.64
N ASN A 98 1.24 2.84 -5.33
CA ASN A 98 0.95 3.65 -6.52
C ASN A 98 0.75 5.13 -6.20
N ALA A 99 0.08 5.47 -5.10
CA ALA A 99 -0.08 6.86 -4.65
C ALA A 99 1.27 7.55 -4.40
N GLN A 100 2.25 6.81 -3.86
CA GLN A 100 3.62 7.30 -3.68
C GLN A 100 4.35 7.48 -5.01
N LEU A 101 4.13 6.58 -5.98
CA LEU A 101 4.69 6.71 -7.33
C LEU A 101 4.16 7.99 -8.00
N GLU A 102 2.84 8.20 -7.95
CA GLU A 102 2.20 9.41 -8.48
C GLU A 102 2.71 10.69 -7.79
N GLN A 103 2.92 10.66 -6.47
CA GLN A 103 3.51 11.80 -5.74
C GLN A 103 4.96 12.10 -6.15
N ILE A 104 5.77 11.07 -6.44
CA ILE A 104 7.13 11.28 -6.97
C ILE A 104 7.07 12.00 -8.31
N ILE A 105 6.18 11.58 -9.21
CA ILE A 105 6.01 12.22 -10.52
C ILE A 105 5.47 13.65 -10.38
N ALA A 106 4.54 13.88 -9.45
CA ALA A 106 3.97 15.21 -9.23
C ALA A 106 4.96 16.21 -8.63
N LEU A 107 5.83 15.75 -7.71
CA LEU A 107 6.79 16.62 -7.01
C LEU A 107 8.14 16.72 -7.72
N MET A 108 8.49 15.75 -8.57
CA MET A 108 9.78 15.65 -9.26
C MET A 108 10.97 15.91 -8.31
N PRO A 109 11.15 15.13 -7.23
CA PRO A 109 12.16 15.38 -6.22
C PRO A 109 13.58 15.19 -6.78
N GLU A 110 14.44 16.16 -6.52
CA GLU A 110 15.87 16.15 -6.89
C GLU A 110 16.77 15.81 -5.71
N THR A 111 16.24 15.93 -4.50
CA THR A 111 17.02 15.69 -3.27
C THR A 111 16.35 14.65 -2.38
N SER A 112 17.15 13.98 -1.55
CA SER A 112 16.65 13.05 -0.54
C SER A 112 15.72 13.73 0.47
N ALA A 113 15.91 15.03 0.71
CA ALA A 113 15.06 15.85 1.57
C ALA A 113 13.66 16.05 0.96
N GLU A 114 13.57 16.33 -0.34
CA GLU A 114 12.30 16.44 -1.06
C GLU A 114 11.57 15.10 -1.11
N LEU A 115 12.30 14.01 -1.37
CA LEU A 115 11.74 12.67 -1.36
C LEU A 115 11.13 12.30 0.01
N ARG A 116 11.70 12.83 1.11
CA ARG A 116 11.20 12.63 2.48
C ARG A 116 9.86 13.35 2.75
N GLN A 117 9.49 14.35 1.95
CA GLN A 117 8.19 15.02 2.06
C GLN A 117 7.03 14.09 1.63
N ILE A 118 7.32 13.06 0.85
CA ILE A 118 6.34 12.08 0.38
C ILE A 118 5.97 11.13 1.54
N LYS A 119 4.67 11.06 1.86
CA LYS A 119 4.19 10.25 2.99
C LYS A 119 4.58 8.78 2.80
N GLY A 120 5.32 8.24 3.77
CA GLY A 120 5.79 6.84 3.78
C GLY A 120 7.19 6.62 3.21
N PHE A 121 7.90 7.70 2.85
CA PHE A 121 9.35 7.71 2.67
C PHE A 121 10.06 8.05 3.97
N ALA A 122 10.33 7.03 4.77
CA ALA A 122 11.18 7.15 5.94
C ALA A 122 12.67 7.22 5.56
N GLU A 123 13.50 7.70 6.48
CA GLU A 123 14.95 7.89 6.30
C GLU A 123 15.66 6.64 5.77
N THR A 124 15.32 5.46 6.29
CA THR A 124 15.83 4.18 5.82
C THR A 124 15.51 3.91 4.34
N LYS A 125 14.30 4.25 3.88
CA LYS A 125 13.88 4.05 2.49
C LYS A 125 14.53 5.07 1.56
N CYS A 126 14.68 6.32 2.00
CA CYS A 126 15.39 7.35 1.25
C CYS A 126 16.87 6.96 1.07
N HIS A 127 17.52 6.48 2.12
CA HIS A 127 18.90 6.02 2.02
C HIS A 127 19.04 4.81 1.10
N LYS A 128 18.13 3.84 1.18
CA LYS A 128 18.24 2.58 0.43
C LYS A 128 17.84 2.69 -1.04
N TYR A 129 16.86 3.54 -1.36
CA TYR A 129 16.24 3.58 -2.69
C TYR A 129 16.13 4.99 -3.27
N GLY A 130 16.50 6.03 -2.54
CA GLY A 130 16.26 7.41 -2.94
C GLY A 130 17.09 7.84 -4.13
N GLU A 131 18.39 7.53 -4.12
CA GLU A 131 19.33 7.91 -5.18
C GLU A 131 18.88 7.39 -6.55
N ALA A 132 18.57 6.11 -6.67
CA ALA A 132 18.11 5.52 -7.93
C ALA A 132 16.81 6.18 -8.44
N ARG A 133 15.89 6.58 -7.55
CA ARG A 133 14.64 7.25 -7.94
C ARG A 133 14.89 8.67 -8.38
N ILE A 134 15.74 9.40 -7.67
CA ILE A 134 16.16 10.77 -8.02
C ILE A 134 16.80 10.76 -9.41
N ASN A 135 17.68 9.79 -9.69
CA ASN A 135 18.31 9.66 -11.01
C ASN A 135 17.28 9.44 -12.13
N ILE A 136 16.26 8.59 -11.89
CA ILE A 136 15.14 8.41 -12.85
C ILE A 136 14.37 9.72 -13.04
N VAL A 137 14.06 10.43 -11.97
CA VAL A 137 13.34 11.71 -12.03
C VAL A 137 14.14 12.77 -12.80
N GLN A 138 15.43 12.90 -12.52
CA GLN A 138 16.32 13.87 -13.18
C GLN A 138 16.41 13.62 -14.69
N LYS A 139 16.59 12.36 -15.10
CA LYS A 139 16.59 11.96 -16.51
C LYS A 139 15.37 12.51 -17.28
N TYR A 140 14.18 12.38 -16.71
CA TYR A 140 12.95 12.84 -17.36
C TYR A 140 12.65 14.33 -17.16
N LYS A 141 13.28 15.00 -16.19
CA LYS A 141 13.15 16.45 -16.03
C LYS A 141 13.88 17.19 -17.15
N GLU A 142 15.06 16.69 -17.53
CA GLU A 142 15.85 17.24 -18.63
C GLU A 142 15.13 17.07 -19.98
N ASP A 143 14.49 15.92 -20.21
CA ASP A 143 13.72 15.63 -21.43
C ASP A 143 12.48 16.53 -21.63
N VAL A 144 11.93 17.13 -20.56
CA VAL A 144 10.77 18.03 -20.62
C VAL A 144 11.17 19.50 -20.81
N MET A 145 12.46 19.83 -20.65
CA MET A 145 12.99 21.20 -20.80
C MET A 145 13.62 21.49 -22.17
N ILE A 146 13.49 20.59 -23.15
CA ILE A 146 13.98 20.78 -24.54
C ILE A 146 12.82 21.03 -25.51
#